data_AF-A0A6P0YMC2-F1
#
_entry.id   AF-A0A6P0YMC2-F1
#
_cell.length_a   1.000
_cell.length_b   1.000
_cell.length_c   1.000
_cell.angle_alpha   90.00
_cell.angle_beta   90.00
_cell.angle_gamma   90.00
#
_symmetry.space_group_name_H-M   'P 1'
#
loop_
_entity.id
_entity.type
_entity.pdbx_description
1 polymer ?
#
loop_
_entity_poly.entity_id
_entity_poly.type
_entity_poly.pdbx_seq_one_letter_code
_entity_poly.pdbx_strand_id
1 'polypeptide(L)'
;MISGKATIAATKSYAQLHQTECPQKHFREINSLIMSSIGIGTYLGTSDATTDNLVTEAIIKSVESGINLIDTAINYRSQHGEMSVKAALVHLIESQTVSRAELIICSKGGFIPNREREKWFKQEYVDNSKFNVQMTDMVAGIHCMHPEYIQDQLERSLI
;
A
#
# COMPACT_ATOMS: atom_id res chain seq x y z
N MET A 1 9.60 9.90 4.90
CA MET A 1 9.82 8.74 4.03
C MET A 1 10.33 7.58 4.88
N ILE A 2 9.62 6.45 4.90
CA ILE A 2 10.06 5.23 5.60
C ILE A 2 10.86 4.39 4.61
N SER A 3 12.18 4.36 4.79
CA SER A 3 13.09 3.68 3.86
C SER A 3 13.18 2.18 4.11
N GLY A 4 13.44 1.42 3.05
CA GLY A 4 13.73 -0.02 3.11
C GLY A 4 12.64 -0.90 2.50
N LYS A 5 12.88 -2.21 2.54
CA LYS A 5 12.00 -3.25 1.98
C LYS A 5 12.00 -4.48 2.87
N ALA A 6 10.99 -5.34 2.69
CA ALA A 6 10.95 -6.64 3.34
C ALA A 6 12.23 -7.45 3.06
N THR A 7 12.74 -8.17 4.05
CA THR A 7 13.87 -9.09 3.88
C THR A 7 13.52 -10.48 4.41
N ILE A 8 14.21 -11.49 3.89
CA ILE A 8 14.04 -12.90 4.30
C ILE A 8 14.29 -13.03 5.81
N ALA A 9 15.39 -12.47 6.30
CA ALA A 9 15.78 -12.57 7.71
C ALA A 9 14.74 -11.92 8.63
N ALA A 10 14.31 -10.70 8.30
CA ALA A 10 13.35 -9.96 9.10
C ALA A 10 11.96 -10.61 9.09
N THR A 11 11.42 -10.95 7.91
CA THR A 11 10.12 -11.65 7.83
C THR A 11 10.11 -12.99 8.56
N LYS A 12 11.23 -13.70 8.59
CA LYS A 12 11.40 -14.91 9.41
C LYS A 12 11.37 -14.60 10.91
N SER A 13 12.07 -13.57 11.37
CA SER A 13 12.05 -13.14 12.78
C SER A 13 10.63 -12.78 13.22
N TYR A 14 9.88 -12.03 12.39
CA TYR A 14 8.49 -11.70 12.66
C TYR A 14 7.63 -12.96 12.83
N ALA A 15 7.75 -13.94 11.92
CA ALA A 15 7.01 -15.20 12.01
C ALA A 15 7.35 -16.00 13.29
N GLN A 16 8.62 -15.98 13.72
CA GLN A 16 9.08 -16.63 14.95
C GLN A 16 8.49 -15.96 16.20
N LEU A 17 8.39 -14.63 16.22
CA LEU A 17 7.80 -13.87 17.33
C LEU A 17 6.33 -14.25 17.56
N HIS A 18 5.56 -14.44 16.49
CA HIS A 18 4.13 -14.77 16.57
C HIS A 18 3.82 -16.27 16.58
N GLN A 19 4.83 -17.15 16.63
CA GLN A 19 4.64 -18.60 16.45
C GLN A 19 3.77 -19.27 17.52
N THR A 20 3.69 -18.69 18.72
CA THR A 20 2.91 -19.22 19.86
C THR A 20 1.44 -18.78 19.82
N GLU A 21 1.15 -17.66 19.18
CA GLU A 21 -0.18 -17.06 19.11
C GLU A 21 -0.89 -17.42 17.80
N CYS A 22 -0.12 -17.77 16.77
CA CYS A 22 -0.63 -18.14 15.45
C CYS A 22 -0.53 -19.65 15.19
N PRO A 23 -1.46 -20.24 14.42
CA PRO A 23 -1.35 -21.63 13.98
C PRO A 23 -0.07 -21.88 13.17
N GLN A 24 0.48 -23.09 13.25
CA GLN A 24 1.73 -23.47 12.59
C GLN A 24 1.77 -23.20 11.06
N LYS A 25 0.60 -23.25 10.39
CA LYS A 25 0.46 -23.03 8.94
C LYS A 25 0.16 -21.57 8.55
N HIS A 26 0.17 -20.65 9.53
CA HIS A 26 -0.13 -19.24 9.31
C HIS A 26 0.97 -18.56 8.51
N PHE A 27 2.25 -18.86 8.77
CA PHE A 27 3.35 -18.28 8.00
C PHE A 27 3.85 -19.25 6.93
N ARG A 28 4.06 -18.76 5.70
CA ARG A 28 4.48 -19.55 4.53
C ARG A 28 5.58 -18.83 3.77
N GLU A 29 6.49 -19.59 3.18
CA GLU A 29 7.51 -19.03 2.29
C GLU A 29 6.93 -18.77 0.91
N ILE A 30 7.03 -17.53 0.43
CA ILE A 30 6.59 -17.08 -0.89
C ILE A 30 7.64 -16.11 -1.45
N ASN A 31 8.19 -16.40 -2.63
CA ASN A 31 9.22 -15.58 -3.28
C ASN A 31 10.37 -15.20 -2.34
N SER A 32 10.84 -16.19 -1.56
CA SER A 32 11.91 -16.05 -0.57
C SER A 32 11.57 -15.20 0.67
N LEU A 33 10.34 -14.69 0.81
CA LEU A 33 9.87 -13.99 2.01
C LEU A 33 8.96 -14.90 2.85
N ILE A 34 8.89 -14.67 4.16
CA ILE A 34 7.94 -15.37 5.03
C ILE A 34 6.69 -14.51 5.21
N MET A 35 5.56 -14.97 4.71
CA MET A 35 4.32 -14.22 4.63
C MET A 35 3.21 -14.88 5.46
N SER A 36 2.44 -14.06 6.17
CA SER A 36 1.20 -14.45 6.83
C SER A 36 0.16 -14.97 5.82
N SER A 37 -0.67 -15.93 6.24
CA SER A 37 -1.60 -16.64 5.36
C SER A 37 -2.83 -15.80 4.97
N ILE A 38 -3.01 -14.68 5.66
CA ILE A 38 -4.00 -13.64 5.39
C ILE A 38 -3.26 -12.29 5.40
N GLY A 39 -3.74 -11.34 4.61
CA GLY A 39 -3.27 -9.96 4.62
C GLY A 39 -4.41 -8.99 4.93
N ILE A 40 -4.07 -7.76 5.30
CA ILE A 40 -5.03 -6.68 5.47
C ILE A 40 -5.11 -5.81 4.21
N GLY A 41 -6.33 -5.60 3.69
CA GLY A 41 -6.60 -4.73 2.55
C GLY A 41 -7.21 -3.40 2.96
N THR A 42 -6.95 -2.34 2.20
CA THR A 42 -7.34 -0.95 2.53
C THR A 42 -8.34 -0.29 1.56
N TYR A 43 -9.03 -1.09 0.74
CA TYR A 43 -9.80 -0.59 -0.42
C TYR A 43 -11.09 0.16 -0.08
N LEU A 44 -11.88 -0.31 0.88
CA LEU A 44 -13.28 0.12 1.06
C LEU A 44 -13.44 1.18 2.17
N GLY A 45 -14.51 1.98 2.05
CA GLY A 45 -14.87 3.03 3.00
C GLY A 45 -14.81 4.44 2.39
N THR A 46 -15.32 5.42 3.13
CA THR A 46 -15.32 6.83 2.68
C THR A 46 -13.90 7.39 2.72
N SER A 47 -13.55 8.29 1.79
CA SER A 47 -12.29 9.05 1.80
C SER A 47 -12.36 10.21 2.81
N ASP A 48 -12.39 9.89 4.10
CA ASP A 48 -12.44 10.86 5.19
C ASP A 48 -11.54 10.47 6.37
N ALA A 49 -11.20 11.45 7.21
CA ALA A 49 -10.30 11.27 8.34
C ALA A 49 -10.81 10.25 9.38
N THR A 50 -12.13 10.11 9.53
CA THR A 50 -12.70 9.14 10.48
C THR A 50 -12.40 7.72 10.04
N THR A 51 -12.67 7.43 8.76
CA THR A 51 -12.38 6.14 8.15
C THR A 51 -10.86 5.91 8.05
N ASP A 52 -10.06 6.94 7.81
CA ASP A 52 -8.59 6.84 7.80
C ASP A 52 -8.03 6.38 9.14
N ASN A 53 -8.55 6.92 10.24
CA ASN A 53 -8.15 6.51 11.58
C ASN A 53 -8.55 5.04 11.84
N LEU A 54 -9.77 4.64 11.48
CA LEU A 54 -10.21 3.25 11.64
C LEU A 54 -9.36 2.26 10.83
N VAL A 55 -9.00 2.60 9.59
CA VAL A 55 -8.12 1.76 8.76
C VAL A 55 -6.70 1.72 9.35
N THR A 56 -6.19 2.83 9.84
CA THR A 56 -4.87 2.91 10.51
C THR A 56 -4.84 1.98 11.73
N GLU A 57 -5.83 2.07 12.62
CA GLU A 57 -5.94 1.20 13.80
C GLU A 57 -6.10 -0.29 13.42
N ALA A 58 -6.86 -0.58 12.36
CA ALA A 58 -7.01 -1.95 11.87
C ALA A 58 -5.67 -2.53 11.37
N ILE A 59 -4.84 -1.73 10.70
CA ILE A 59 -3.50 -2.14 10.26
C ILE A 59 -2.59 -2.38 11.45
N ILE A 60 -2.54 -1.45 12.42
CA ILE A 60 -1.76 -1.60 13.65
C ILE A 60 -2.15 -2.90 14.34
N LYS A 61 -3.45 -3.11 14.58
CA LYS A 61 -3.94 -4.30 15.28
C LYS A 61 -3.65 -5.59 14.51
N SER A 62 -3.75 -5.56 13.18
CA SER A 62 -3.43 -6.71 12.33
C SER A 62 -1.96 -7.09 12.45
N VAL A 63 -1.06 -6.10 12.39
CA VAL A 63 0.38 -6.32 12.52
C VAL A 63 0.77 -6.82 13.91
N GLU A 64 0.17 -6.28 14.97
CA GLU A 64 0.37 -6.80 16.32
C GLU A 64 -0.15 -8.24 16.49
N SER A 65 -1.09 -8.67 15.64
CA SER A 65 -1.72 -9.99 15.72
C SER A 65 -1.12 -11.00 14.71
N GLY A 66 0.07 -10.73 14.18
CA GLY A 66 0.78 -11.67 13.30
C GLY A 66 0.44 -11.54 11.81
N ILE A 67 -0.10 -10.42 11.34
CA ILE A 67 -0.30 -10.13 9.90
C ILE A 67 0.80 -9.19 9.40
N ASN A 68 1.75 -9.74 8.63
CA ASN A 68 2.81 -8.95 7.97
C ASN A 68 2.58 -8.66 6.49
N LEU A 69 1.41 -8.98 5.93
CA LEU A 69 1.04 -8.67 4.56
C LEU A 69 0.00 -7.54 4.53
N ILE A 70 0.36 -6.43 3.89
CA ILE A 70 -0.49 -5.24 3.74
C ILE A 70 -0.72 -4.98 2.25
N ASP A 71 -1.99 -4.97 1.86
CA ASP A 71 -2.44 -4.70 0.50
C ASP A 71 -3.07 -3.31 0.41
N THR A 72 -2.54 -2.49 -0.49
CA THR A 72 -3.04 -1.14 -0.76
C THR A 72 -2.94 -0.82 -2.25
N ALA A 73 -3.36 0.38 -2.64
CA ALA A 73 -3.13 0.96 -3.95
C ALA A 73 -3.37 2.47 -3.89
N ILE A 74 -2.73 3.22 -4.78
CA ILE A 74 -2.91 4.68 -4.85
C ILE A 74 -4.36 5.08 -5.15
N ASN A 75 -5.12 4.25 -5.87
CA ASN A 75 -6.54 4.52 -6.14
C ASN A 75 -7.47 4.14 -4.98
N TYR A 76 -6.99 3.43 -3.96
CA TYR A 76 -7.84 3.03 -2.84
C TYR A 76 -8.24 4.24 -2.04
N ARG A 77 -9.53 4.54 -2.09
CA ARG A 77 -10.15 5.70 -1.43
C ARG A 77 -9.48 7.02 -1.83
N SER A 78 -9.02 7.16 -3.09
CA SER A 78 -8.31 8.36 -3.57
C SER A 78 -7.03 8.65 -2.77
N GLN A 79 -6.13 7.66 -2.70
CA GLN A 79 -4.86 7.66 -1.96
C GLN A 79 -4.95 7.60 -0.44
N HIS A 80 -6.14 7.74 0.14
CA HIS A 80 -6.35 7.58 1.59
C HIS A 80 -5.88 6.21 2.12
N GLY A 81 -6.01 5.13 1.33
CA GLY A 81 -5.52 3.81 1.73
C GLY A 81 -4.00 3.76 1.99
N GLU A 82 -3.19 4.35 1.11
CA GLU A 82 -1.74 4.44 1.31
C GLU A 82 -1.37 5.38 2.46
N MET A 83 -2.13 6.47 2.63
CA MET A 83 -1.94 7.39 3.75
C MET A 83 -2.21 6.73 5.11
N SER A 84 -3.25 5.89 5.21
CA SER A 84 -3.49 5.08 6.42
C SER A 84 -2.38 4.06 6.67
N VAL A 85 -1.85 3.41 5.62
CA VAL A 85 -0.67 2.52 5.76
C VAL A 85 0.52 3.30 6.30
N LYS A 86 0.82 4.48 5.74
CA LYS A 86 1.89 5.34 6.23
C LYS A 86 1.73 5.68 7.71
N ALA A 87 0.54 6.12 8.13
CA ALA A 87 0.27 6.45 9.53
C ALA A 87 0.49 5.24 10.46
N ALA A 88 0.01 4.05 10.07
CA ALA A 88 0.20 2.83 10.83
C ALA A 88 1.68 2.43 10.94
N LEU A 89 2.43 2.52 9.83
CA LEU A 89 3.86 2.20 9.84
C LEU A 89 4.67 3.15 10.72
N VAL A 90 4.37 4.46 10.69
CA VAL A 90 5.03 5.43 11.58
C VAL A 90 4.81 5.01 13.03
N HIS A 91 3.56 4.77 13.42
CA HIS A 91 3.23 4.33 14.78
C HIS A 91 3.98 3.06 15.18
N LEU A 92 3.89 2.00 14.37
CA LEU A 92 4.46 0.68 14.64
C LEU A 92 6.00 0.69 14.72
N ILE A 93 6.67 1.54 13.95
CA ILE A 93 8.13 1.67 13.95
C ILE A 93 8.57 2.51 15.15
N GLU A 94 7.89 3.62 15.43
CA GLU A 94 8.20 4.49 16.57
C GLU A 94 7.95 3.78 17.91
N SER A 95 6.93 2.92 17.99
CA SER A 95 6.65 2.06 19.16
C SER A 95 7.60 0.86 19.26
N GLN A 96 8.48 0.65 18.27
CA GLN A 96 9.36 -0.52 18.17
C GLN A 96 8.61 -1.87 18.13
N THR A 97 7.33 -1.87 17.75
CA THR A 97 6.53 -3.09 17.59
C THR A 97 7.06 -3.92 16.44
N VAL A 98 7.49 -3.28 15.35
CA VAL A 98 8.01 -3.94 14.15
C VAL A 98 8.90 -2.98 13.35
N SER A 99 9.84 -3.52 12.59
CA SER A 99 10.68 -2.78 11.65
C SER A 99 10.12 -2.81 10.22
N ARG A 100 10.50 -1.84 9.39
CA ARG A 100 10.10 -1.82 7.96
C ARG A 100 10.47 -3.12 7.23
N ALA A 101 11.57 -3.77 7.61
CA ALA A 101 12.05 -4.98 6.96
C ALA A 101 11.21 -6.24 7.23
N GLU A 102 10.34 -6.21 8.23
CA GLU A 102 9.47 -7.32 8.63
C GLU A 102 8.13 -7.32 7.89
N LEU A 103 7.74 -6.18 7.30
CA LEU A 103 6.44 -5.99 6.66
C LEU A 103 6.52 -6.07 5.13
N ILE A 104 5.62 -6.84 4.55
CA ILE A 104 5.40 -6.96 3.11
C ILE A 104 4.24 -6.05 2.74
N ILE A 105 4.53 -5.06 1.89
CA ILE A 105 3.56 -4.04 1.49
C ILE A 105 3.44 -4.06 -0.02
N CYS A 106 2.23 -4.27 -0.51
CA CYS A 106 1.91 -4.33 -1.93
C CYS A 106 1.04 -3.12 -2.29
N SER A 107 1.57 -2.23 -3.13
CA SER A 107 0.77 -1.19 -3.78
C SER A 107 0.57 -1.51 -5.27
N LYS A 108 -0.37 -0.81 -5.90
CA LYS A 108 -0.78 -1.01 -7.29
C LYS A 108 -0.93 0.34 -7.98
N GLY A 109 -0.41 0.44 -9.19
CA GLY A 109 -0.59 1.58 -10.09
C GLY A 109 -1.44 1.18 -11.30
N GLY A 110 -2.02 2.17 -11.97
CA GLY A 110 -2.72 1.98 -13.25
C GLY A 110 -4.21 2.31 -13.23
N PHE A 111 -4.82 2.50 -12.05
CA PHE A 111 -6.12 3.15 -11.91
C PHE A 111 -5.97 4.64 -11.69
N ILE A 112 -6.91 5.44 -12.20
CA ILE A 112 -6.99 6.89 -11.92
C ILE A 112 -7.50 7.10 -10.47
N PRO A 113 -6.71 7.68 -9.56
CA PRO A 113 -7.09 7.79 -8.14
C PRO A 113 -8.09 8.92 -7.86
N ASN A 114 -8.09 9.97 -8.68
CA ASN A 114 -8.93 11.14 -8.48
C ASN A 114 -10.38 10.89 -8.92
N ARG A 115 -11.35 11.36 -8.13
CA ARG A 115 -12.78 11.21 -8.39
C ARG A 115 -13.27 11.99 -9.62
N GLU A 116 -12.58 13.07 -10.01
CA GLU A 116 -12.87 13.83 -11.23
C GLU A 116 -12.38 13.12 -12.51
N ARG A 117 -11.72 11.95 -12.38
CA ARG A 117 -11.32 11.03 -13.45
C ARG A 117 -10.71 11.73 -14.67
N GLU A 118 -11.45 11.81 -15.77
CA GLU A 118 -10.99 12.34 -17.06
C GLU A 118 -10.52 13.79 -16.96
N LYS A 119 -11.28 14.63 -16.23
CA LYS A 119 -10.93 16.05 -16.07
C LYS A 119 -9.58 16.21 -15.36
N TRP A 120 -9.39 15.48 -14.27
CA TRP A 120 -8.13 15.48 -13.53
C TRP A 120 -6.99 14.88 -14.36
N PHE A 121 -7.22 13.75 -15.02
CA PHE A 121 -6.22 13.09 -15.86
C PHE A 121 -5.72 14.00 -16.98
N LYS A 122 -6.64 14.68 -17.68
CA LYS A 122 -6.31 15.65 -18.72
C LYS A 122 -5.44 16.77 -18.16
N GLN A 123 -5.83 17.37 -17.03
CA GLN A 123 -5.12 18.49 -16.43
C GLN A 123 -3.72 18.10 -15.91
N GLU A 124 -3.61 16.97 -15.23
CA GLU A 124 -2.34 16.55 -14.60
C GLU A 124 -1.33 15.96 -15.57
N TYR A 125 -1.79 15.25 -16.61
CA TYR A 125 -0.91 14.50 -17.50
C TYR A 125 -0.95 14.97 -18.95
N VAL A 126 -2.12 15.26 -19.52
CA VAL A 126 -2.22 15.60 -20.96
C VAL A 126 -1.86 17.05 -21.25
N ASP A 127 -2.36 17.97 -20.42
CA ASP A 127 -2.09 19.41 -20.57
C ASP A 127 -0.77 19.83 -19.90
N ASN A 128 -0.15 18.91 -19.15
CA ASN A 128 1.09 19.14 -18.44
C ASN A 128 2.28 18.72 -19.30
N SER A 129 3.04 19.71 -19.79
CA SER A 129 4.18 19.51 -20.68
C SER A 129 5.33 18.68 -20.12
N LYS A 130 5.29 18.31 -18.83
CA LYS A 130 6.25 17.36 -18.22
C LYS A 130 6.02 15.92 -18.64
N PHE A 131 4.81 15.60 -19.10
CA PHE A 131 4.42 14.25 -19.48
C PHE A 131 4.12 14.21 -20.99
N ASN A 132 4.43 13.08 -21.62
CA ASN A 132 4.02 12.75 -22.98
C ASN A 132 2.83 11.78 -22.97
N VAL A 133 1.93 11.94 -22.00
CA VAL A 133 0.69 11.16 -21.87
C VAL A 133 -0.40 11.82 -22.69
N GLN A 134 -1.17 11.02 -23.43
CA GLN A 134 -2.27 11.49 -24.27
C GLN A 134 -3.62 11.02 -23.73
N MET A 135 -4.70 11.68 -24.14
CA MET A 135 -6.07 11.24 -23.78
C MET A 135 -6.35 9.80 -24.21
N THR A 136 -5.73 9.33 -25.30
CA THR A 136 -5.88 7.95 -25.80
C THR A 136 -5.23 6.90 -24.92
N ASP A 137 -4.33 7.29 -24.01
CA ASP A 137 -3.74 6.37 -23.02
C ASP A 137 -4.71 6.04 -21.88
N MET A 138 -5.78 6.83 -21.73
CA MET A 138 -6.84 6.56 -20.77
C MET A 138 -7.78 5.49 -21.30
N VAL A 139 -7.79 4.33 -20.64
CA VAL A 139 -8.63 3.18 -21.01
C VAL A 139 -9.87 3.13 -20.11
N ALA A 140 -11.04 2.98 -20.74
CA ALA A 140 -12.34 2.86 -20.07
C ALA A 140 -12.66 4.00 -19.08
N GLY A 141 -12.02 5.17 -19.23
CA GLY A 141 -12.19 6.31 -18.33
C GLY A 141 -11.72 6.10 -16.89
N ILE A 142 -10.95 5.04 -16.61
CA ILE A 142 -10.50 4.70 -15.24
C ILE A 142 -9.10 4.12 -15.14
N HIS A 143 -8.46 3.80 -16.27
CA HIS A 143 -7.13 3.19 -16.29
C HIS A 143 -6.16 3.99 -17.14
N CYS A 144 -4.87 3.92 -16.80
CA CYS A 144 -3.77 4.34 -17.67
C CYS A 144 -2.56 3.45 -17.39
N MET A 145 -1.96 2.89 -18.43
CA MET A 145 -0.75 2.05 -18.34
C MET A 145 0.47 2.71 -18.99
N HIS A 146 0.38 3.99 -19.35
CA HIS A 146 1.50 4.72 -19.93
C HIS A 146 2.69 4.71 -18.94
N PRO A 147 3.94 4.42 -19.37
CA PRO A 147 5.07 4.27 -18.45
C PRO A 147 5.29 5.47 -17.53
N GLU A 148 5.17 6.70 -18.05
CA GLU A 148 5.32 7.91 -17.25
C GLU A 148 4.22 8.09 -16.21
N TYR A 149 2.99 7.67 -16.52
CA TYR A 149 1.89 7.66 -15.55
C TYR A 149 2.19 6.66 -14.42
N ILE A 150 2.59 5.42 -14.77
CA ILE A 150 2.92 4.40 -13.79
C ILE A 150 4.11 4.82 -12.91
N GLN A 151 5.12 5.46 -13.50
CA GLN A 151 6.25 6.01 -12.77
C GLN A 151 5.82 7.09 -11.76
N ASP A 152 4.98 8.04 -12.17
CA ASP A 152 4.44 9.07 -11.26
C ASP A 152 3.58 8.45 -10.14
N GLN A 153 2.75 7.43 -10.44
CA GLN A 153 2.01 6.72 -9.39
C GLN A 153 2.95 6.03 -8.39
N LEU A 154 4.01 5.38 -8.89
CA LEU A 154 5.02 4.76 -8.02
C LEU A 154 5.69 5.80 -7.12
N GLU A 155 6.09 6.95 -7.67
CA GLU A 155 6.72 8.04 -6.92
C GLU A 155 5.79 8.58 -5.83
N ARG A 156 4.51 8.76 -6.13
CA ARG A 156 3.48 9.19 -5.17
C ARG A 156 3.23 8.15 -4.06
N SER A 157 3.30 6.87 -4.39
CA SER A 157 3.15 5.77 -3.43
C SER A 157 4.34 5.63 -2.47
N LEU A 158 5.53 6.13 -2.83
CA LEU A 158 6.76 5.97 -2.04
C LEU A 158 7.04 7.08 -1.00
N ILE A 159 6.17 8.09 -0.89
CA ILE A 159 6.39 9.31 -0.07
C ILE A 159 6.19 9.09 1.44
#